data_AF-A0A7X9WCE8-F1
#
_entry.id   AF-A0A7X9WCE8-F1
#
_cell.length_a   1.000
_cell.length_b   1.000
_cell.length_c   1.000
_cell.angle_alpha   90.00
_cell.angle_beta   90.00
_cell.angle_gamma   90.00
#
_symmetry.space_group_name_H-M   'P 1'
#
loop_
_entity.id
_entity.type
_entity.pdbx_description
1 polymer ?
#
loop_
_entity_poly.entity_id
_entity_poly.type
_entity_poly.pdbx_seq_one_letter_code
_entity_poly.pdbx_strand_id
1 'polypeptide(L)'
;MKRLILLISLLSLAFILTACGGTGKQKEPSKESQKSDKYEYVYYEVLNDGGEDTPNVEIKYKDNKGKSHLEKTDLKHVYEHILSDGNKKPYIVKDGSKIHVYRPPYMTYGDDDVEGKAVSKDEVSK
;
A
#
# COMPACT_ATOMS: atom_id res chain seq x y z
N MET A 1 17.72 -44.85 -9.17
CA MET A 1 16.77 -44.32 -8.17
C MET A 1 17.18 -42.98 -7.57
N LYS A 2 18.40 -42.82 -7.02
CA LYS A 2 18.86 -41.53 -6.42
C LYS A 2 18.76 -40.31 -7.35
N ARG A 3 19.09 -40.47 -8.64
CA ARG A 3 18.98 -39.39 -9.65
C ARG A 3 17.53 -38.99 -9.97
N LEU A 4 16.59 -39.94 -9.91
CA LEU A 4 15.16 -39.68 -10.15
C LEU A 4 14.54 -38.95 -8.95
N ILE A 5 14.94 -39.32 -7.73
CA ILE A 5 14.50 -38.65 -6.49
C ILE A 5 15.02 -37.19 -6.45
N LEU A 6 16.26 -36.96 -6.87
CA LEU A 6 16.83 -35.60 -6.99
C LEU A 6 16.08 -34.73 -8.00
N LEU A 7 15.69 -35.30 -9.14
CA LEU A 7 14.91 -34.60 -10.17
C LEU A 7 13.50 -34.23 -9.68
N ILE A 8 12.83 -35.15 -8.98
CA ILE A 8 11.49 -34.90 -8.41
C ILE A 8 11.57 -33.82 -7.33
N SER A 9 12.60 -33.84 -6.49
CA SER A 9 12.85 -32.83 -5.45
C SER A 9 13.12 -31.43 -6.02
N LEU A 10 13.89 -31.33 -7.10
CA LEU A 10 14.12 -30.04 -7.78
C LEU A 10 12.83 -29.51 -8.41
N LEU A 11 12.01 -30.39 -8.98
CA LEU A 11 10.76 -30.02 -9.63
C LEU A 11 9.72 -29.52 -8.62
N SER A 12 9.60 -30.16 -7.46
CA SER A 12 8.70 -29.70 -6.39
C SER A 12 9.14 -28.37 -5.80
N LEU A 13 10.44 -28.10 -5.68
CA LEU A 13 10.95 -26.80 -5.21
C LEU A 13 10.61 -25.66 -6.19
N ALA A 14 10.63 -25.92 -7.50
CA ALA A 14 10.24 -24.94 -8.52
C ALA A 14 8.74 -24.56 -8.45
N PHE A 15 7.86 -25.50 -8.07
CA PHE A 15 6.43 -25.23 -7.86
C PHE A 15 6.16 -24.34 -6.63
N ILE A 16 7.00 -24.44 -5.58
CA ILE A 16 6.87 -23.57 -4.40
C ILE A 16 7.30 -22.13 -4.73
N LEU A 17 8.32 -21.97 -5.58
CA LEU A 17 8.79 -20.65 -6.02
C LEU A 17 7.78 -19.93 -6.94
N THR A 18 7.05 -20.65 -7.80
CA THR A 18 6.01 -20.03 -8.64
C THR A 18 4.74 -19.67 -7.85
N ALA A 19 4.47 -20.34 -6.73
CA ALA A 19 3.34 -20.02 -5.85
C ALA A 19 3.54 -18.73 -5.03
N CYS A 20 4.79 -18.34 -4.74
CA CYS A 20 5.12 -17.02 -4.18
C CYS A 20 5.20 -15.91 -5.23
N GLY A 21 5.28 -16.27 -6.52
CA GLY A 21 5.34 -15.34 -7.66
C GLY A 21 3.97 -14.97 -8.23
N GLY A 22 2.88 -15.20 -7.48
CA GLY A 22 1.57 -14.71 -7.86
C GLY A 22 1.63 -13.19 -7.99
N THR A 23 1.68 -12.69 -9.22
CA THR A 23 1.27 -11.32 -9.56
C THR A 23 -0.21 -11.22 -9.22
N GLY A 24 -0.53 -11.18 -7.93
CA GLY A 24 -1.88 -11.00 -7.42
C GLY A 24 -2.32 -9.66 -7.95
N LYS A 25 -3.22 -9.67 -8.93
CA LYS A 25 -3.82 -8.42 -9.40
C LYS A 25 -4.39 -7.73 -8.17
N GLN A 26 -3.92 -6.52 -7.96
CA GLN A 26 -4.38 -5.70 -6.85
C GLN A 26 -5.91 -5.63 -6.88
N LYS A 27 -6.53 -5.75 -5.71
CA LYS A 27 -7.99 -5.80 -5.60
C LYS A 27 -8.56 -4.43 -5.93
N GLU A 28 -9.08 -4.30 -7.13
CA GLU A 28 -9.78 -3.09 -7.59
C GLU A 28 -11.18 -2.98 -6.96
N PRO A 29 -11.70 -1.76 -6.76
CA PRO A 29 -13.09 -1.57 -6.34
C PRO A 29 -14.04 -2.05 -7.44
N SER A 30 -15.29 -2.34 -7.07
CA SER A 30 -16.33 -2.68 -8.05
C SER A 30 -16.51 -1.60 -9.14
N LYS A 31 -16.99 -1.98 -10.33
CA LYS A 31 -17.22 -1.04 -11.45
C LYS A 31 -18.19 0.09 -11.10
N GLU A 32 -19.09 -0.14 -10.16
CA GLU A 32 -20.02 0.86 -9.65
C GLU A 32 -19.30 1.86 -8.74
N SER A 33 -18.54 1.37 -7.77
CA SER A 33 -17.72 2.18 -6.87
C SER A 33 -16.61 2.95 -7.60
N GLN A 34 -16.13 2.47 -8.74
CA GLN A 34 -15.20 3.25 -9.58
C GLN A 34 -15.84 4.51 -10.19
N LYS A 35 -17.17 4.54 -10.33
CA LYS A 35 -17.93 5.70 -10.85
C LYS A 35 -18.46 6.60 -9.73
N SER A 36 -18.33 6.18 -8.47
CA SER A 36 -18.83 6.94 -7.33
C SER A 36 -17.95 8.13 -6.99
N ASP A 37 -18.45 8.96 -6.07
CA ASP A 37 -17.70 10.10 -5.56
C ASP A 37 -16.39 9.64 -4.90
N LYS A 38 -15.31 10.32 -5.30
CA LYS A 38 -14.01 10.20 -4.65
C LYS A 38 -13.96 11.15 -3.47
N TYR A 39 -13.44 10.69 -2.34
CA TYR A 39 -13.27 11.53 -1.16
C TYR A 39 -11.81 11.98 -1.05
N GLU A 40 -11.60 13.21 -0.57
CA GLU A 40 -10.27 13.75 -0.32
C GLU A 40 -9.62 12.99 0.83
N TYR A 41 -8.47 12.37 0.58
CA TYR A 41 -7.68 11.71 1.61
C TYR A 41 -7.01 12.75 2.51
N VAL A 42 -7.10 12.57 3.84
CA VAL A 42 -6.39 13.40 4.83
C VAL A 42 -5.27 12.59 5.49
N TYR A 43 -5.60 11.48 6.14
CA TYR A 43 -4.60 10.54 6.65
C TYR A 43 -5.16 9.12 6.76
N TYR A 44 -4.22 8.17 6.88
CA TYR A 44 -4.42 6.77 7.18
C TYR A 44 -3.38 6.38 8.23
N GLU A 45 -3.83 5.77 9.33
CA GLU A 45 -2.98 5.34 10.43
C GLU A 45 -3.31 3.90 10.80
N VAL A 46 -2.28 3.06 10.94
CA VAL A 46 -2.41 1.70 11.47
C VAL A 46 -2.26 1.76 12.97
N LEU A 47 -3.28 1.30 13.68
CA LEU A 47 -3.36 1.33 15.13
C LEU A 47 -2.92 0.00 15.72
N ASN A 48 -2.14 0.07 16.81
CA ASN A 48 -1.70 -1.11 17.57
C ASN A 48 -2.74 -1.52 18.64
N ASP A 49 -4.02 -1.56 18.24
CA ASP A 49 -5.16 -1.92 19.10
C ASP A 49 -6.15 -2.89 18.40
N GLY A 50 -5.67 -3.57 17.34
CA GLY A 50 -6.44 -4.53 16.58
C GLY A 50 -6.58 -5.92 17.24
N GLY A 51 -7.20 -6.82 16.51
CA GLY A 51 -7.36 -8.22 16.93
C GLY A 51 -6.08 -9.04 16.75
N GLU A 52 -6.16 -10.33 17.05
CA GLU A 52 -5.04 -11.27 16.96
C GLU A 52 -4.48 -11.39 15.53
N ASP A 53 -5.37 -11.32 14.52
CA ASP A 53 -5.01 -11.55 13.12
C ASP A 53 -4.57 -10.30 12.36
N THR A 54 -5.12 -9.13 12.70
CA THR A 54 -4.93 -7.88 11.95
C THR A 54 -5.08 -6.64 12.83
N PRO A 55 -4.24 -5.61 12.61
CA PRO A 55 -4.38 -4.32 13.29
C PRO A 55 -5.64 -3.59 12.84
N ASN A 56 -6.14 -2.68 13.67
CA ASN A 56 -7.13 -1.71 13.22
C ASN A 56 -6.45 -0.59 12.43
N VAL A 57 -7.25 0.15 11.68
CA VAL A 57 -6.84 1.33 10.93
C VAL A 57 -7.84 2.45 11.14
N GLU A 58 -7.32 3.66 11.21
CA GLU A 58 -8.09 4.89 11.25
C GLU A 58 -7.84 5.70 9.98
N ILE A 59 -8.92 6.13 9.32
CA ILE A 59 -8.86 6.87 8.06
C ILE A 59 -9.66 8.15 8.21
N LYS A 60 -8.99 9.28 7.99
CA LYS A 60 -9.64 10.59 7.90
C LYS A 60 -9.72 11.04 6.46
N TYR A 61 -10.90 11.51 6.07
CA TYR A 61 -11.17 11.98 4.71
C TYR A 61 -12.18 13.13 4.71
N LYS A 62 -12.29 13.85 3.59
CA LYS A 62 -13.36 14.85 3.38
C LYS A 62 -14.25 14.46 2.21
N ASP A 63 -15.55 14.68 2.37
CA ASP A 63 -16.49 14.55 1.26
C ASP A 63 -16.38 15.70 0.26
N ASN A 64 -17.13 15.60 -0.84
CA ASN A 64 -17.19 16.61 -1.90
C ASN A 64 -17.70 17.98 -1.41
N LYS A 65 -18.27 18.09 -0.20
CA LYS A 65 -18.66 19.34 0.44
C LYS A 65 -17.60 19.86 1.41
N GLY A 66 -16.45 19.18 1.52
CA GLY A 66 -15.35 19.51 2.42
C GLY A 66 -15.58 19.11 3.87
N LYS A 67 -16.68 18.39 4.18
CA LYS A 67 -16.94 17.93 5.56
C LYS A 67 -16.01 16.76 5.87
N SER A 68 -15.33 16.84 7.01
CA SER A 68 -14.44 15.80 7.50
C SER A 68 -15.20 14.62 8.10
N HIS A 69 -14.68 13.42 7.85
CA HIS A 69 -15.17 12.14 8.36
C HIS A 69 -14.00 11.32 8.90
N LEU A 70 -14.27 10.49 9.90
CA LEU A 70 -13.33 9.58 10.51
C LEU A 70 -13.90 8.16 10.46
N GLU A 71 -13.16 7.24 9.88
CA GLU A 71 -13.54 5.83 9.79
C GLU A 71 -12.54 4.96 10.54
N LYS A 72 -13.05 4.04 11.37
CA LYS A 72 -12.25 2.99 12.01
C LYS A 72 -12.67 1.64 11.47
N THR A 73 -11.72 0.84 11.01
CA THR A 73 -11.98 -0.50 10.49
C THR A 73 -10.76 -1.40 10.71
N ASP A 74 -10.89 -2.66 10.31
CA ASP A 74 -9.83 -3.64 10.30
C ASP A 74 -8.98 -3.50 9.03
N LEU A 75 -7.64 -3.62 9.15
CA LEU A 75 -6.72 -3.54 8.01
C LEU A 75 -7.13 -4.44 6.83
N LYS A 76 -7.75 -5.61 7.08
CA LYS A 76 -8.19 -6.54 6.02
C LYS A 76 -9.23 -5.95 5.05
N HIS A 77 -9.91 -4.88 5.45
CA HIS A 77 -10.89 -4.18 4.63
C HIS A 77 -10.29 -3.02 3.83
N VAL A 78 -8.99 -2.74 4.01
CA VAL A 78 -8.32 -1.62 3.36
C VAL A 78 -7.36 -2.10 2.29
N TYR A 79 -7.42 -1.46 1.14
CA TYR A 79 -6.60 -1.78 -0.03
C TYR A 79 -5.86 -0.51 -0.48
N GLU A 80 -4.54 -0.49 -0.33
CA GLU A 80 -3.70 0.65 -0.71
C GLU A 80 -3.22 0.55 -2.17
N HIS A 81 -3.55 1.55 -2.98
CA HIS A 81 -3.19 1.69 -4.39
C HIS A 81 -2.15 2.80 -4.53
N ILE A 82 -0.95 2.42 -4.95
CA ILE A 82 0.14 3.38 -5.17
C ILE A 82 -0.04 4.04 -6.53
N LEU A 83 -0.24 5.35 -6.51
CA LEU A 83 -0.31 6.17 -7.72
C LEU A 83 1.10 6.33 -8.29
N SER A 84 1.28 6.00 -9.57
CA SER A 84 2.58 6.11 -10.25
C SER A 84 3.08 7.56 -10.36
N ASP A 85 2.17 8.52 -10.43
CA ASP A 85 2.48 9.94 -10.44
C ASP A 85 2.45 10.48 -9.01
N GLY A 86 3.64 10.82 -8.49
CA GLY A 86 3.81 11.36 -7.14
C GLY A 86 3.12 12.70 -6.89
N ASN A 87 2.72 13.42 -7.95
CA ASN A 87 2.01 14.70 -7.83
C ASN A 87 0.49 14.55 -7.79
N LYS A 88 -0.05 13.34 -8.04
CA LYS A 88 -1.50 13.13 -7.96
C LYS A 88 -1.96 13.26 -6.51
N LYS A 89 -3.00 14.06 -6.33
CA LYS A 89 -3.66 14.20 -5.02
C LYS A 89 -4.18 12.83 -4.56
N PRO A 90 -3.89 12.41 -3.32
CA PRO A 90 -4.42 11.19 -2.77
C PRO A 90 -5.94 11.29 -2.60
N TYR A 91 -6.63 10.17 -2.72
CA TYR A 91 -8.08 10.08 -2.57
C TYR A 91 -8.48 8.70 -2.08
N ILE A 92 -9.71 8.58 -1.60
CA ILE A 92 -10.29 7.28 -1.24
C ILE A 92 -11.54 6.98 -2.06
N VAL A 93 -11.77 5.69 -2.28
CA VAL A 93 -13.00 5.15 -2.87
C VAL A 93 -13.57 4.13 -1.89
N LYS A 94 -14.86 4.25 -1.57
CA LYS A 94 -15.58 3.29 -0.73
C LYS A 94 -16.32 2.28 -1.60
N ASP A 95 -16.18 1.00 -1.27
CA ASP A 95 -16.85 -0.12 -1.95
C ASP A 95 -17.50 -1.05 -0.90
N GLY A 96 -18.72 -0.69 -0.47
CA GLY A 96 -19.37 -1.32 0.67
C GLY A 96 -18.56 -1.11 1.96
N SER A 97 -18.13 -2.20 2.58
CA SER A 97 -17.25 -2.17 3.77
C SER A 97 -15.76 -2.03 3.45
N LYS A 98 -15.37 -2.08 2.17
CA LYS A 98 -13.98 -1.97 1.75
C LYS A 98 -13.62 -0.53 1.47
N ILE A 99 -12.38 -0.17 1.81
CA ILE A 99 -11.84 1.16 1.57
C ILE A 99 -10.61 1.03 0.68
N HIS A 100 -10.65 1.68 -0.48
CA HIS A 100 -9.55 1.72 -1.43
C HIS A 100 -8.85 3.07 -1.28
N VAL A 101 -7.61 3.06 -0.78
CA VAL A 101 -6.81 4.26 -0.53
C VAL A 101 -5.85 4.44 -1.69
N TYR A 102 -6.02 5.49 -2.47
CA TYR A 102 -5.12 5.85 -3.56
C TYR A 102 -4.19 6.96 -3.09
N ARG A 103 -2.87 6.68 -3.05
CA ARG A 103 -1.89 7.64 -2.56
C ARG A 103 -0.59 7.59 -3.38
N PRO A 104 0.17 8.69 -3.43
CA PRO A 104 1.52 8.65 -3.97
C PRO A 104 2.43 7.73 -3.14
N PRO A 105 3.54 7.25 -3.72
CA PRO A 105 4.56 6.50 -2.99
C PRO A 105 5.15 7.36 -1.86
N TYR A 106 5.54 6.72 -0.73
CA TYR A 106 6.17 7.43 0.40
C TYR A 106 7.60 7.89 0.08
N MET A 107 8.25 7.22 -0.87
CA MET A 107 9.58 7.53 -1.35
C MET A 107 9.59 7.31 -2.87
N THR A 108 10.03 8.32 -3.61
CA THR A 108 10.40 8.18 -5.02
C THR A 108 11.91 8.28 -5.10
N TYR A 109 12.58 7.25 -5.61
CA TYR A 109 13.98 7.38 -5.97
C TYR A 109 14.04 8.24 -7.24
N GLY A 110 14.75 9.35 -7.18
CA GLY A 110 15.15 10.06 -8.40
C GLY A 110 16.20 9.20 -9.11
N ASP A 111 16.18 9.21 -10.44
CA ASP A 111 17.27 8.62 -11.24
C ASP A 111 18.55 9.49 -11.20
N ASP A 112 18.47 10.65 -10.55
CA ASP A 112 19.58 11.59 -10.41
C ASP A 112 20.57 11.11 -9.34
N ASP A 113 21.83 10.95 -9.73
CA ASP A 113 22.93 10.76 -8.79
C ASP A 113 23.09 12.03 -7.94
N VAL A 114 22.77 11.93 -6.66
CA VAL A 114 22.97 13.03 -5.70
C VAL A 114 24.42 12.98 -5.21
N GLU A 115 25.30 13.75 -5.85
CA GLU A 115 26.66 13.94 -5.38
C GLU A 115 26.72 15.03 -4.30
N GLY A 116 27.26 14.67 -3.13
CA GLY A 116 27.49 15.60 -2.03
C GLY A 116 28.83 15.32 -1.37
N LYS A 117 29.64 16.36 -1.15
CA LYS A 117 30.87 16.24 -0.36
C LYS A 117 30.49 16.40 1.11
N ALA A 118 30.70 15.37 1.93
CA ALA A 118 30.58 15.50 3.38
C ALA A 118 31.67 16.46 3.88
N VAL A 119 31.27 17.70 4.22
CA VAL A 119 32.24 18.78 4.49
C VAL A 119 32.75 18.75 5.93
N SER A 120 31.94 18.30 6.89
CA SER A 120 32.30 18.11 8.29
C SER A 120 31.15 17.44 9.05
N LYS A 121 31.42 16.73 10.16
CA LYS A 121 30.41 16.27 11.13
C LYS A 121 30.27 17.20 12.34
N ASP A 122 31.10 18.23 12.44
CA ASP A 122 31.41 18.86 13.72
C ASP A 122 30.67 20.18 13.99
N GLU A 123 29.84 20.70 13.07
CA GLU A 123 29.13 21.97 13.32
C GLU A 123 27.64 21.91 13.02
N VAL A 124 26.85 21.93 14.10
CA VAL A 124 25.47 22.42 14.12
C VAL A 124 25.50 23.74 14.88
N SER A 125 25.46 24.87 14.18
CA SER A 125 25.22 26.18 14.80
C SER A 125 23.71 26.47 14.84
N LYS A 126 23.27 27.07 15.95
CA LYS A 126 21.88 27.47 16.23
C LYS A 126 21.46 28.70 15.43
#